data_AF-A0A3C0R477-F1
#
_entry.id   AF-A0A3C0R477-F1
#
_cell.length_a   1.000
_cell.length_b   1.000
_cell.length_c   1.000
_cell.angle_alpha   90.00
_cell.angle_beta   90.00
_cell.angle_gamma   90.00
#
_symmetry.space_group_name_H-M   'P 1'
#
loop_
_entity.id
_entity.type
_entity.pdbx_description
1 polymer ?
#
loop_
_entity_poly.entity_id
_entity_poly.type
_entity_poly.pdbx_seq_one_letter_code
_entity_poly.pdbx_strand_id
1 'polypeptide(L)'
;MSQNTLPSGINDLLLLAERIAQGLETYGPWLGITQIPAGEFGRIFDELGKAETAWSAAMSAKRYSQTRMAAADEALDAWLEKARLVMLLARGAKWSQRWIETGFTHRGRNVPKDIERRITLARRVVIFLALHPTFGVPFADVTAACGRSIYERMIQARAARDVAVTDCMSKKRQRDAAESVLRRTMRQVILILGASIMPADPRWLAFGLNQPVPGSRRTRHVHGRNFAGALAEPIPLPAQTQPDCQHTAAA
;
A
#
# COMPACT_ATOMS: atom_id res chain seq x y z
N MET A 1 -5.19 0.46 -39.98
CA MET A 1 -5.70 -0.65 -39.14
C MET A 1 -4.69 -0.90 -38.03
N SER A 2 -5.21 -1.10 -36.81
CA SER A 2 -4.62 -0.77 -35.50
C SER A 2 -3.37 -1.56 -35.11
N GLN A 3 -2.41 -0.88 -34.47
CA GLN A 3 -1.31 -1.54 -33.77
C GLN A 3 -1.85 -2.31 -32.55
N ASN A 4 -1.31 -3.51 -32.28
CA ASN A 4 -1.62 -4.29 -31.08
C ASN A 4 -0.98 -3.65 -29.83
N THR A 5 -1.55 -2.52 -29.40
CA THR A 5 -1.17 -1.79 -28.20
C THR A 5 -1.89 -2.38 -26.99
N LEU A 6 -1.15 -2.69 -25.93
CA LEU A 6 -1.75 -3.22 -24.71
C LEU A 6 -2.58 -2.13 -23.98
N PRO A 7 -3.78 -2.46 -23.46
CA PRO A 7 -4.62 -1.51 -22.72
C PRO A 7 -3.90 -0.93 -21.49
N SER A 8 -4.13 0.34 -21.16
CA SER A 8 -3.57 0.96 -19.96
C SER A 8 -4.32 0.58 -18.68
N GLY A 9 -5.64 0.35 -18.76
CA GLY A 9 -6.47 -0.10 -17.65
C GLY A 9 -6.23 -1.56 -17.27
N ILE A 10 -6.24 -1.88 -15.98
CA ILE A 10 -5.97 -3.24 -15.49
C ILE A 10 -7.09 -4.23 -15.84
N ASN A 11 -8.35 -3.80 -15.81
CA ASN A 11 -9.49 -4.65 -16.18
C ASN A 11 -9.43 -5.02 -17.67
N ASP A 12 -9.19 -4.04 -18.54
CA ASP A 12 -9.04 -4.28 -19.98
C ASP A 12 -7.81 -5.16 -20.29
N LEU A 13 -6.72 -4.97 -19.53
CA LEU A 13 -5.53 -5.80 -19.64
C LEU A 13 -5.84 -7.26 -19.26
N LEU A 14 -6.58 -7.49 -18.17
CA LEU A 14 -6.98 -8.84 -17.73
C LEU A 14 -7.91 -9.50 -18.76
N LEU A 15 -8.88 -8.78 -19.32
CA LEU A 15 -9.75 -9.30 -20.38
C LEU A 15 -8.96 -9.70 -21.64
N LEU A 16 -8.00 -8.87 -22.05
CA LEU A 16 -7.13 -9.22 -23.17
C LEU A 16 -6.21 -10.40 -22.84
N ALA A 17 -5.67 -10.44 -21.61
CA ALA A 17 -4.82 -11.54 -21.16
C ALA A 17 -5.59 -12.88 -21.14
N GLU A 18 -6.85 -12.88 -20.73
CA GLU A 18 -7.71 -14.05 -20.80
C GLU A 18 -7.85 -14.58 -22.23
N ARG A 19 -8.05 -13.68 -23.21
CA ARG A 19 -8.11 -14.06 -24.63
C ARG A 19 -6.77 -14.61 -25.14
N ILE A 20 -5.66 -14.03 -24.71
CA ILE A 20 -4.33 -14.53 -25.06
C ILE A 20 -4.09 -15.91 -24.43
N ALA A 21 -4.50 -16.14 -23.18
CA ALA A 21 -4.39 -17.44 -22.52
C ALA A 21 -5.17 -18.52 -23.27
N GLN A 22 -6.43 -18.24 -23.61
CA GLN A 22 -7.28 -19.13 -24.41
C GLN A 22 -6.66 -19.44 -25.79
N GLY A 23 -6.10 -18.43 -26.45
CA GLY A 23 -5.41 -18.59 -27.72
C GLY A 23 -4.15 -19.45 -27.60
N LEU A 24 -3.34 -19.26 -26.55
CA LEU A 24 -2.14 -20.06 -26.29
C LEU A 24 -2.48 -21.52 -25.99
N GLU A 25 -3.55 -21.76 -25.24
CA GLU A 25 -4.01 -23.12 -24.94
C GLU A 25 -4.52 -23.84 -26.19
N THR A 26 -5.32 -23.15 -27.01
CA THR A 26 -5.94 -23.74 -28.19
C THR A 26 -4.97 -23.91 -29.35
N TYR A 27 -4.18 -22.88 -29.65
CA TYR A 27 -3.36 -22.80 -30.86
C TYR A 27 -1.85 -22.87 -30.61
N GLY A 28 -1.40 -22.67 -29.37
CA GLY A 28 0.03 -22.67 -29.02
C GLY A 28 0.77 -23.95 -29.45
N PRO A 29 0.24 -25.16 -29.15
CA PRO A 29 0.86 -26.41 -29.60
C PRO A 29 0.97 -26.52 -31.12
N TRP A 30 -0.09 -26.14 -31.85
CA TRP A 30 -0.13 -26.18 -33.32
C TRP A 30 0.81 -25.17 -33.97
N LEU A 31 1.05 -24.04 -33.30
CA LEU A 31 1.94 -22.98 -33.76
C LEU A 31 3.40 -23.18 -33.30
N GLY A 32 3.70 -24.26 -32.57
CA GLY A 32 5.04 -24.53 -32.04
C GLY A 32 5.51 -23.49 -31.01
N ILE A 33 4.60 -22.80 -30.35
CA ILE A 33 4.93 -21.77 -29.34
C ILE A 33 5.34 -22.47 -28.06
N THR A 34 6.64 -22.59 -27.85
CA THR A 34 7.24 -23.29 -26.70
C THR A 34 7.89 -22.33 -25.70
N GLN A 35 8.23 -21.12 -26.13
CA GLN A 35 8.92 -20.13 -25.29
C GLN A 35 8.02 -19.58 -24.18
N ILE A 36 6.70 -19.56 -24.40
CA ILE A 36 5.69 -19.15 -23.42
C ILE A 36 4.60 -20.21 -23.43
N PRO A 37 4.74 -21.27 -22.62
CA PRO A 37 3.71 -22.29 -22.53
C PRO A 37 2.44 -21.72 -21.89
N ALA A 38 1.27 -22.20 -22.32
CA ALA A 38 -0.02 -21.72 -21.84
C ALA A 38 -0.14 -21.78 -20.31
N GLY A 39 0.39 -22.84 -19.67
CA GLY A 39 0.39 -22.96 -18.21
C GLY A 39 1.20 -21.89 -17.48
N GLU A 40 2.35 -21.48 -18.03
CA GLU A 40 3.16 -20.41 -17.43
C GLU A 40 2.49 -19.04 -17.61
N PHE A 41 1.88 -18.80 -18.78
CA PHE A 41 1.09 -17.59 -19.00
C PHE A 41 -0.11 -17.53 -18.04
N GLY A 42 -0.83 -18.65 -17.87
CA GLY A 42 -1.94 -18.78 -16.93
C GLY A 42 -1.52 -18.48 -15.49
N ARG A 43 -0.37 -18.99 -15.05
CA ARG A 43 0.20 -18.69 -13.72
C ARG A 43 0.44 -17.18 -13.53
N ILE A 44 1.03 -16.51 -14.52
CA ILE A 44 1.29 -15.06 -14.47
C ILE A 44 -0.03 -14.26 -14.45
N PHE A 45 -1.01 -14.67 -15.23
CA PHE A 45 -2.35 -14.07 -15.24
C PHE A 45 -3.03 -14.19 -13.86
N ASP A 46 -3.02 -15.39 -13.28
CA ASP A 46 -3.59 -15.66 -11.96
C ASP A 46 -2.88 -14.86 -10.85
N GLU A 47 -1.57 -14.70 -10.96
CA GLU A 47 -0.78 -13.87 -10.02
C GLU A 47 -1.21 -12.41 -10.04
N LEU A 48 -1.48 -11.84 -11.22
CA LEU A 48 -2.02 -10.48 -11.30
C LEU A 48 -3.43 -10.40 -10.71
N GLY A 49 -4.31 -11.36 -10.98
CA GLY A 49 -5.65 -11.41 -10.39
C GLY A 49 -5.62 -11.47 -8.86
N LYS A 50 -4.73 -12.30 -8.29
CA LYS A 50 -4.50 -12.37 -6.83
C LYS A 50 -3.94 -11.06 -6.27
N ALA A 51 -3.03 -10.41 -6.99
CA ALA A 51 -2.44 -9.14 -6.54
C ALA A 51 -3.45 -7.98 -6.59
N GLU A 52 -4.31 -7.92 -7.61
CA GLU A 52 -5.36 -6.90 -7.74
C GLU A 52 -6.43 -7.04 -6.64
N THR A 53 -6.89 -8.27 -6.38
CA THR A 53 -7.83 -8.55 -5.29
C THR A 53 -7.25 -8.19 -3.93
N ALA A 54 -5.98 -8.55 -3.67
CA ALA A 54 -5.28 -8.20 -2.44
C ALA A 54 -5.13 -6.67 -2.27
N TRP A 55 -4.79 -5.95 -3.33
CA TRP A 55 -4.68 -4.49 -3.29
C TRP A 55 -6.04 -3.81 -3.06
N SER A 56 -7.10 -4.28 -3.72
CA SER A 56 -8.46 -3.79 -3.51
C SER A 56 -8.95 -4.02 -2.07
N ALA A 57 -8.67 -5.18 -1.49
CA ALA A 57 -8.94 -5.44 -0.07
C ALA A 57 -8.17 -4.50 0.86
N ALA A 58 -6.87 -4.29 0.59
CA ALA A 58 -6.03 -3.39 1.39
C ALA A 58 -6.48 -1.91 1.28
N MET A 59 -6.95 -1.47 0.12
CA MET A 59 -7.55 -0.14 -0.03
C MET A 59 -8.81 0.04 0.83
N SER A 60 -9.68 -0.96 0.85
CA SER A 60 -10.88 -0.96 1.69
C SER A 60 -10.52 -0.93 3.19
N ALA A 61 -9.55 -1.76 3.61
CA ALA A 61 -9.04 -1.76 4.98
C ALA A 61 -8.42 -0.41 5.37
N LYS A 62 -7.65 0.22 4.48
CA LYS A 62 -7.11 1.56 4.67
C LYS A 62 -8.22 2.59 4.89
N ARG A 63 -9.24 2.62 4.03
CA ARG A 63 -10.39 3.54 4.18
C ARG A 63 -11.10 3.34 5.52
N TYR A 64 -11.39 2.09 5.88
CA TYR A 64 -11.99 1.75 7.16
C TYR A 64 -11.15 2.23 8.36
N SER A 65 -9.83 2.01 8.31
CA SER A 65 -8.92 2.46 9.37
C SER A 65 -8.87 4.00 9.51
N GLN A 66 -8.98 4.73 8.40
CA GLN A 66 -9.04 6.19 8.42
C GLN A 66 -10.33 6.70 9.06
N THR A 67 -11.48 6.11 8.72
CA THR A 67 -12.76 6.43 9.36
C THR A 67 -12.72 6.12 10.86
N ARG A 68 -12.16 4.97 11.25
CA ARG A 68 -12.02 4.60 12.67
C ARG A 68 -11.12 5.58 13.44
N MET A 69 -10.03 6.04 12.83
CA MET A 69 -9.16 7.04 13.44
C MET A 69 -9.87 8.40 13.59
N ALA A 70 -10.61 8.84 12.58
CA ALA A 70 -11.38 10.09 12.66
C ALA A 70 -12.44 10.04 13.78
N ALA A 71 -13.20 8.95 13.87
CA ALA A 71 -14.19 8.77 14.93
C ALA A 71 -13.55 8.70 16.33
N ALA A 72 -12.37 8.06 16.46
CA ALA A 72 -11.66 8.02 17.73
C ALA A 72 -11.09 9.39 18.14
N ASP A 73 -10.62 10.18 17.17
CA ASP A 73 -10.12 11.54 17.41
C ASP A 73 -11.25 12.51 17.77
N GLU A 74 -12.41 12.42 17.12
CA GLU A 74 -13.61 13.19 17.47
C GLU A 74 -14.08 12.87 18.91
N ALA A 75 -14.10 11.59 19.27
CA ALA A 75 -14.43 11.17 20.63
C ALA A 75 -13.41 11.69 21.66
N LEU A 76 -12.12 11.71 21.31
CA LEU A 76 -11.04 12.24 22.15
C LEU A 76 -11.18 13.76 22.36
N ASP A 77 -11.44 14.50 21.28
CA ASP A 77 -11.64 15.95 21.30
C ASP A 77 -12.85 16.32 22.17
N ALA A 78 -13.99 15.67 21.96
CA ALA A 78 -15.19 15.88 22.75
C ALA A 78 -14.97 15.58 24.24
N TRP A 79 -14.26 14.50 24.56
CA TRP A 79 -13.93 14.17 25.95
C TRP A 79 -12.97 15.20 26.57
N LEU A 80 -11.98 15.68 25.82
CA LEU A 80 -11.05 16.71 26.29
C LEU A 80 -11.74 18.04 26.55
N GLU A 81 -12.75 18.43 25.76
CA GLU A 81 -13.54 19.64 26.02
C GLU A 81 -14.38 19.49 27.30
N LYS A 82 -15.01 18.32 27.54
CA LYS A 82 -15.68 18.04 28.81
C LYS A 82 -14.69 18.09 29.98
N ALA A 83 -13.54 17.44 29.84
CA ALA A 83 -12.51 17.43 30.87
C ALA A 83 -12.00 18.84 31.19
N ARG A 84 -11.84 19.69 30.18
CA ARG A 84 -11.48 21.10 30.34
C ARG A 84 -12.51 21.86 31.18
N LEU A 85 -13.81 21.65 30.94
CA LEU A 85 -14.88 22.27 31.74
C LEU A 85 -14.83 21.82 33.20
N VAL A 86 -14.59 20.54 33.44
CA VAL A 86 -14.40 20.01 34.81
C VAL A 86 -13.19 20.65 35.48
N MET A 87 -12.06 20.82 34.77
CA MET A 87 -10.88 21.48 35.32
C MET A 87 -11.12 22.97 35.60
N LEU A 88 -11.92 23.66 34.78
CA LEU A 88 -12.35 25.05 35.06
C LEU A 88 -13.12 25.15 36.38
N LEU A 89 -14.01 24.20 36.66
CA LEU A 89 -14.75 24.15 37.91
C LEU A 89 -13.85 23.79 39.11
N ALA A 90 -12.93 22.84 38.92
CA ALA A 90 -12.04 22.36 39.96
C ALA A 90 -10.93 23.36 40.36
N ARG A 91 -10.36 24.09 39.41
CA ARG A 91 -9.18 24.96 39.60
C ARG A 91 -9.44 26.44 39.37
N GLY A 92 -10.68 26.80 39.02
CA GLY A 92 -11.12 28.16 38.75
C GLY A 92 -10.92 28.59 37.30
N ALA A 93 -11.76 29.53 36.85
CA ALA A 93 -11.79 29.98 35.46
C ALA A 93 -10.54 30.78 35.02
N LYS A 94 -9.88 31.44 35.97
CA LYS A 94 -8.62 32.15 35.72
C LYS A 94 -7.46 31.16 35.81
N TRP A 95 -6.48 31.35 34.93
CA TRP A 95 -5.27 30.54 34.98
C TRP A 95 -4.55 30.71 36.32
N SER A 96 -4.03 29.60 36.84
CA SER A 96 -3.15 29.56 38.01
C SER A 96 -2.14 28.42 37.85
N GLN A 97 -1.10 28.39 38.67
CA GLN A 97 -0.07 27.34 38.62
C GLN A 97 -0.63 25.92 38.88
N ARG A 98 -1.77 25.83 39.57
CA ARG A 98 -2.53 24.60 39.82
C ARG A 98 -3.15 24.00 38.55
N TRP A 99 -3.11 24.69 37.42
CA TRP A 99 -3.49 24.12 36.13
C TRP A 99 -2.43 23.17 35.57
N ILE A 100 -1.15 23.37 35.91
CA ILE A 100 -0.03 22.62 35.29
C ILE A 100 -0.16 21.11 35.51
N GLU A 101 -0.55 20.71 36.73
CA GLU A 101 -0.78 19.30 37.11
C GLU A 101 -1.88 18.62 36.28
N THR A 102 -2.86 19.38 35.78
CA THR A 102 -3.96 18.83 34.95
C THR A 102 -3.52 18.50 33.52
N GLY A 103 -2.35 18.99 33.10
CA GLY A 103 -1.83 18.87 31.73
C GLY A 103 -2.16 20.07 30.83
N PHE A 104 -3.16 20.89 31.19
CA PHE A 104 -3.46 22.16 30.51
C PHE A 104 -2.43 23.24 30.91
N THR A 105 -1.90 23.98 29.93
CA THR A 105 -0.83 24.98 30.16
C THR A 105 -1.34 26.41 29.98
N HIS A 106 -0.57 27.43 30.40
CA HIS A 106 -0.98 28.85 30.34
C HIS A 106 -1.46 29.30 28.95
N ARG A 107 -0.70 28.95 27.91
CA ARG A 107 -1.07 29.18 26.50
C ARG A 107 -1.90 28.04 25.88
N GLY A 108 -2.12 26.96 26.63
CA GLY A 108 -2.78 25.72 26.22
C GLY A 108 -3.94 25.35 27.14
N ARG A 109 -4.79 26.32 27.49
CA ARG A 109 -6.05 26.07 28.22
C ARG A 109 -7.14 25.51 27.32
N ASN A 110 -7.00 25.62 25.99
CA ASN A 110 -7.93 25.06 25.02
C ASN A 110 -7.48 23.67 24.59
N VAL A 111 -8.42 22.86 24.11
CA VAL A 111 -8.09 21.59 23.48
C VAL A 111 -7.26 21.88 22.21
N PRO A 112 -6.10 21.23 22.04
CA PRO A 112 -5.30 21.41 20.84
C PRO A 112 -6.05 20.97 19.58
N LYS A 113 -5.86 21.68 18.47
CA LYS A 113 -6.39 21.27 17.15
C LYS A 113 -5.64 20.07 16.54
N ASP A 114 -4.40 19.88 16.97
CA ASP A 114 -3.51 18.83 16.47
C ASP A 114 -3.70 17.52 17.26
N ILE A 115 -3.81 16.41 16.53
CA ILE A 115 -4.10 15.08 17.07
C ILE A 115 -3.01 14.64 18.06
N GLU A 116 -1.73 14.83 17.73
CA GLU A 116 -0.62 14.40 18.59
C GLU A 116 -0.62 15.16 19.92
N ARG A 117 -0.92 16.46 19.86
CA ARG A 117 -1.09 17.28 21.05
C ARG A 117 -2.32 16.88 21.87
N ARG A 118 -3.43 16.49 21.24
CA ARG A 118 -4.60 15.92 21.96
C ARG A 118 -4.28 14.62 22.67
N ILE A 119 -3.62 13.68 21.99
CA ILE A 119 -3.19 12.40 22.57
C ILE A 119 -2.30 12.65 23.79
N THR A 120 -1.33 13.57 23.67
CA THR A 120 -0.43 13.95 24.76
C THR A 120 -1.19 14.57 25.94
N LEU A 121 -2.12 15.48 25.66
CA LEU A 121 -2.95 16.11 26.69
C LEU A 121 -3.83 15.09 27.39
N ALA A 122 -4.51 14.22 26.63
CA ALA A 122 -5.39 13.19 27.18
C ALA A 122 -4.66 12.26 28.13
N ARG A 123 -3.43 11.82 27.77
CA ARG A 123 -2.59 11.03 28.67
C ARG A 123 -2.34 11.75 30.00
N ARG A 124 -2.04 13.05 29.97
CA ARG A 124 -1.82 13.86 31.18
C ARG A 124 -3.09 14.00 32.02
N VAL A 125 -4.23 14.29 31.39
CA VAL A 125 -5.53 14.40 32.08
C VAL A 125 -5.91 13.06 32.72
N VAL A 126 -5.71 11.93 32.04
CA VAL A 126 -5.96 10.59 32.60
C VAL A 126 -5.09 10.33 33.84
N ILE A 127 -3.80 10.66 33.77
CA ILE A 127 -2.89 10.52 34.92
C ILE A 127 -3.35 11.42 36.08
N PHE A 128 -3.70 12.67 35.80
CA PHE A 128 -4.20 13.60 36.81
C PHE A 128 -5.47 13.08 37.51
N LEU A 129 -6.48 12.65 36.74
CA LEU A 129 -7.73 12.12 37.28
C LEU A 129 -7.52 10.81 38.06
N ALA A 130 -6.48 10.02 37.73
CA ALA A 130 -6.13 8.83 38.48
C ALA A 130 -5.48 9.18 39.83
N LEU A 131 -4.64 10.21 39.87
CA LEU A 131 -4.00 10.71 41.09
C LEU A 131 -4.96 11.52 41.98
N HIS A 132 -5.97 12.15 41.38
CA HIS A 132 -6.96 12.95 42.09
C HIS A 132 -8.40 12.58 41.70
N PRO A 133 -8.89 11.40 42.12
CA PRO A 133 -10.22 10.91 41.75
C PRO A 133 -11.36 11.84 42.15
N THR A 134 -11.16 12.68 43.18
CA THR A 134 -12.14 13.67 43.65
C THR A 134 -12.48 14.75 42.62
N PHE A 135 -11.62 14.97 41.62
CA PHE A 135 -11.93 15.86 40.49
C PHE A 135 -12.61 15.13 39.32
N GLY A 136 -12.77 13.81 39.41
CA GLY A 136 -13.54 13.06 38.44
C GLY A 136 -15.03 13.35 38.55
N VAL A 137 -15.71 13.45 37.42
CA VAL A 137 -17.15 13.71 37.31
C VAL A 137 -17.81 12.56 36.55
N PRO A 138 -18.29 11.50 37.26
CA PRO A 138 -18.81 10.29 36.63
C PRO A 138 -20.00 10.52 35.72
N PHE A 139 -20.96 11.38 36.09
CA PHE A 139 -22.15 11.65 35.29
C PHE A 139 -21.85 12.33 33.94
N ALA A 140 -20.66 12.93 33.80
CA ALA A 140 -20.20 13.57 32.57
C ALA A 140 -19.17 12.73 31.80
N ASP A 141 -18.92 11.48 32.24
CA ASP A 141 -17.88 10.58 31.74
C ASP A 141 -16.44 11.14 31.85
N VAL A 142 -16.22 12.10 32.74
CA VAL A 142 -14.88 12.67 33.00
C VAL A 142 -14.27 11.94 34.19
N THR A 143 -13.83 10.70 33.95
CA THR A 143 -13.10 9.89 34.93
C THR A 143 -11.81 9.36 34.33
N ALA A 144 -10.87 8.92 35.17
CA ALA A 144 -9.64 8.29 34.69
C ALA A 144 -9.92 7.04 33.85
N ALA A 145 -10.92 6.23 34.22
CA ALA A 145 -11.30 5.02 33.51
C ALA A 145 -11.89 5.33 32.12
N CYS A 146 -12.85 6.26 32.04
CA CYS A 146 -13.44 6.67 30.76
C CYS A 146 -12.39 7.30 29.85
N GLY A 147 -11.55 8.20 30.37
CA GLY A 147 -10.47 8.83 29.63
C GLY A 147 -9.44 7.83 29.12
N ARG A 148 -9.07 6.82 29.93
CA ARG A 148 -8.15 5.75 29.52
C ARG A 148 -8.71 4.95 28.35
N SER A 149 -9.97 4.54 28.42
CA SER A 149 -10.64 3.82 27.33
C SER A 149 -10.65 4.62 26.02
N ILE A 150 -10.93 5.93 26.08
CA ILE A 150 -10.93 6.80 24.89
C ILE A 150 -9.51 7.00 24.34
N TYR A 151 -8.53 7.24 25.22
CA TYR A 151 -7.12 7.36 24.87
C TYR A 151 -6.60 6.09 24.18
N GLU A 152 -6.83 4.92 24.76
CA GLU A 152 -6.41 3.62 24.22
C GLU A 152 -7.05 3.35 22.86
N ARG A 153 -8.35 3.66 22.71
CA ARG A 153 -9.05 3.57 21.42
C ARG A 153 -8.36 4.41 20.34
N MET A 154 -7.96 5.64 20.67
CA MET A 154 -7.25 6.52 19.72
C MET A 154 -5.88 5.95 19.34
N ILE A 155 -5.09 5.50 20.32
CA ILE A 155 -3.77 4.89 20.06
C ILE A 155 -3.91 3.65 19.18
N GLN A 156 -4.87 2.77 19.47
CA GLN A 156 -5.14 1.57 18.67
C GLN A 156 -5.64 1.93 17.26
N ALA A 157 -6.45 2.97 17.11
CA ALA A 157 -6.94 3.40 15.79
C ALA A 157 -5.80 3.97 14.93
N ARG A 158 -4.90 4.74 15.53
CA ARG A 158 -3.68 5.21 14.86
C ARG A 158 -2.78 4.06 14.42
N ALA A 159 -2.47 3.14 15.33
CA ALA A 159 -1.64 1.97 15.00
C ALA A 159 -2.24 1.14 13.86
N ALA A 160 -3.56 0.90 13.90
CA ALA A 160 -4.27 0.19 12.82
C ALA A 160 -4.19 0.92 11.48
N ARG A 161 -4.30 2.25 11.48
CA ARG A 161 -4.12 3.06 10.26
C ARG A 161 -2.70 2.94 9.70
N ASP A 162 -1.69 3.04 10.54
CA ASP A 162 -0.30 3.00 10.09
C ASP A 162 0.05 1.63 9.46
N VAL A 163 -0.46 0.55 10.05
CA VAL A 163 -0.40 -0.81 9.48
C VAL A 163 -1.14 -0.87 8.14
N ALA A 164 -2.38 -0.39 8.06
CA ALA A 164 -3.17 -0.45 6.83
C ALA A 164 -2.60 0.39 5.69
N VAL A 165 -1.98 1.54 5.99
CA VAL A 165 -1.28 2.36 5.01
C VAL A 165 -0.07 1.63 4.46
N THR A 166 0.74 1.02 5.33
CA THR A 166 1.93 0.26 4.95
C THR A 166 1.56 -0.95 4.10
N ASP A 167 0.55 -1.72 4.53
CA ASP A 167 0.07 -2.88 3.79
C ASP A 167 -0.48 -2.49 2.41
N CYS A 168 -1.33 -1.44 2.33
CA CYS A 168 -1.84 -0.94 1.05
C CYS A 168 -0.72 -0.55 0.07
N MET A 169 0.36 0.07 0.56
CA MET A 169 1.53 0.40 -0.28
C MET A 169 2.29 -0.85 -0.72
N SER A 170 2.46 -1.84 0.15
CA SER A 170 3.08 -3.12 -0.17
C SER A 170 2.29 -3.88 -1.25
N LYS A 171 0.97 -4.02 -1.06
CA LYS A 171 0.08 -4.69 -2.03
C LYS A 171 0.04 -3.98 -3.38
N LYS A 172 0.09 -2.64 -3.39
CA LYS A 172 0.21 -1.88 -4.63
C LYS A 172 1.49 -2.24 -5.40
N ARG A 173 2.64 -2.29 -4.72
CA ARG A 173 3.92 -2.67 -5.34
C ARG A 173 3.89 -4.09 -5.91
N GLN A 174 3.28 -5.03 -5.19
CA GLN A 174 3.11 -6.42 -5.64
C GLN A 174 2.26 -6.48 -6.92
N ARG A 175 1.14 -5.75 -6.95
CA ARG A 175 0.29 -5.63 -8.13
C ARG A 175 1.03 -5.00 -9.30
N ASP A 176 1.69 -3.86 -9.10
CA ASP A 176 2.41 -3.16 -10.17
C ASP A 176 3.55 -4.03 -10.76
N ALA A 177 4.20 -4.85 -9.92
CA ALA A 177 5.19 -5.83 -10.36
C ALA A 177 4.56 -6.94 -11.20
N ALA A 178 3.46 -7.55 -10.73
CA ALA A 178 2.74 -8.57 -11.48
C ALA A 178 2.20 -8.03 -12.82
N GLU A 179 1.69 -6.79 -12.84
CA GLU A 179 1.23 -6.13 -14.06
C GLU A 179 2.37 -5.96 -15.07
N SER A 180 3.54 -5.51 -14.60
CA SER A 180 4.72 -5.35 -15.43
C SER A 180 5.18 -6.67 -16.06
N VAL A 181 5.14 -7.76 -15.29
CA VAL A 181 5.44 -9.11 -15.76
C VAL A 181 4.43 -9.53 -16.84
N LEU A 182 3.13 -9.45 -16.55
CA LEU A 182 2.09 -9.81 -17.51
C LEU A 182 2.21 -9.02 -18.82
N ARG A 183 2.39 -7.70 -18.75
CA ARG A 183 2.58 -6.85 -19.94
C ARG A 183 3.80 -7.26 -20.76
N ARG A 184 4.92 -7.60 -20.09
CA ARG A 184 6.13 -8.06 -20.76
C ARG A 184 5.87 -9.39 -21.48
N THR A 185 5.22 -10.33 -20.80
CA THR A 185 4.88 -11.65 -21.36
C THR A 185 3.90 -11.52 -22.53
N MET A 186 2.84 -10.71 -22.42
CA MET A 186 1.91 -10.46 -23.53
C MET A 186 2.61 -9.86 -24.75
N ARG A 187 3.55 -8.92 -24.57
CA ARG A 187 4.36 -8.37 -25.68
C ARG A 187 5.20 -9.46 -26.34
N GLN A 188 5.77 -10.38 -25.56
CA GLN A 188 6.54 -11.50 -26.11
C GLN A 188 5.64 -12.45 -26.91
N VAL A 189 4.43 -12.76 -26.41
CA VAL A 189 3.44 -13.57 -27.17
C VAL A 189 3.12 -12.89 -28.52
N ILE A 190 2.84 -11.58 -28.52
CA ILE A 190 2.58 -10.83 -29.76
C ILE A 190 3.77 -10.92 -30.74
N LEU A 191 5.01 -10.84 -30.24
CA LEU A 191 6.21 -10.96 -31.07
C LEU A 191 6.38 -12.37 -31.65
N ILE A 192 6.14 -13.41 -30.85
CA ILE A 192 6.22 -14.80 -31.29
C ILE A 192 5.14 -15.06 -32.36
N LEU A 193 3.90 -14.64 -32.12
CA LEU A 193 2.83 -14.73 -33.13
C LEU A 193 3.20 -14.01 -34.42
N GLY A 194 3.81 -12.83 -34.33
CA GLY A 194 4.32 -12.09 -35.50
C GLY A 194 5.39 -12.82 -36.31
N ALA A 195 6.11 -13.75 -35.70
CA ALA A 195 7.08 -14.61 -36.38
C ALA A 195 6.48 -15.94 -36.86
N SER A 196 5.45 -16.46 -36.17
CA SER A 196 4.86 -17.77 -36.42
C SER A 196 3.69 -17.78 -37.39
N ILE A 197 2.93 -16.69 -37.52
CA ILE A 197 1.74 -16.61 -38.39
C ILE A 197 1.78 -15.38 -39.29
N MET A 198 1.12 -15.47 -40.46
CA MET A 198 1.06 -14.35 -41.39
C MET A 198 0.23 -13.18 -40.84
N PRO A 199 0.49 -11.92 -41.25
CA PRO A 199 -0.28 -10.76 -40.80
C PRO A 199 -1.80 -10.84 -41.04
N ALA A 200 -2.23 -11.46 -42.15
CA ALA A 200 -3.64 -11.63 -42.49
C ALA A 200 -4.28 -12.90 -41.89
N ASP A 201 -3.57 -13.64 -41.03
CA ASP A 201 -4.07 -14.89 -40.47
C ASP A 201 -5.26 -14.63 -39.50
N PRO A 202 -6.41 -15.30 -39.63
CA PRO A 202 -7.54 -15.11 -38.72
C PRO A 202 -7.23 -15.48 -37.28
N ARG A 203 -6.19 -16.30 -37.03
CA ARG A 203 -5.81 -16.70 -35.68
C ARG A 203 -5.41 -15.54 -34.79
N TRP A 204 -4.98 -14.39 -35.32
CA TRP A 204 -4.77 -13.17 -34.51
C TRP A 204 -6.01 -12.81 -33.66
N LEU A 205 -7.20 -12.92 -34.24
CA LEU A 205 -8.46 -12.61 -33.57
C LEU A 205 -8.78 -13.60 -32.45
N ALA A 206 -8.34 -14.85 -32.58
CA ALA A 206 -8.54 -15.87 -31.54
C ALA A 206 -7.73 -15.59 -30.27
N PHE A 207 -6.64 -14.82 -30.37
CA PHE A 207 -5.88 -14.30 -29.22
C PHE A 207 -6.45 -12.95 -28.72
N GLY A 208 -7.57 -12.46 -29.27
CA GLY A 208 -8.12 -11.14 -28.98
C GLY A 208 -7.29 -9.98 -29.56
N LEU A 209 -6.41 -10.26 -30.52
CA LEU A 209 -5.52 -9.29 -31.14
C LEU A 209 -6.03 -8.89 -32.53
N ASN A 210 -5.65 -7.70 -32.99
CA ASN A 210 -5.94 -7.26 -34.35
C ASN A 210 -4.94 -7.89 -35.33
N GLN A 211 -5.41 -8.19 -36.55
CA GLN A 211 -4.56 -8.59 -37.66
C GLN A 211 -3.58 -7.48 -38.06
N PRO A 212 -2.25 -7.72 -38.07
CA PRO A 212 -1.28 -6.72 -38.47
C PRO A 212 -1.38 -6.33 -39.95
N VAL A 213 -1.02 -5.09 -40.29
CA VAL A 213 -1.00 -4.63 -41.69
C VAL A 213 0.24 -5.17 -42.42
N PRO A 214 0.11 -5.76 -43.62
CA PRO A 214 1.24 -6.16 -44.45
C PRO A 214 2.11 -4.93 -44.77
N GLY A 215 3.42 -4.99 -44.49
CA GLY A 215 4.34 -3.87 -44.70
C GLY A 215 4.68 -3.04 -43.45
N SER A 216 4.01 -3.29 -42.31
CA SER A 216 4.43 -2.74 -41.02
C SER A 216 5.61 -3.53 -40.41
N ARG A 217 6.65 -3.83 -41.20
CA ARG A 217 7.94 -4.16 -40.59
C ARG A 217 8.32 -2.95 -39.76
N ARG A 218 8.40 -3.10 -38.44
CA ARG A 218 9.06 -2.14 -37.57
C ARG A 218 10.42 -1.85 -38.22
N THR A 219 10.57 -0.70 -38.84
CA THR A 219 11.88 -0.10 -39.02
C THR A 219 12.47 -0.07 -37.61
N ARG A 220 13.45 -0.94 -37.36
CA ARG A 220 14.36 -0.69 -36.24
C ARG A 220 14.97 0.65 -36.59
N HIS A 221 14.48 1.73 -35.98
CA HIS A 221 15.30 2.91 -35.83
C HIS A 221 16.46 2.46 -34.95
N VAL A 222 17.54 2.06 -35.62
CA VAL A 222 18.87 2.06 -35.05
C VAL A 222 19.13 3.53 -34.73
N HIS A 223 18.73 3.98 -33.55
CA HIS A 223 19.43 5.09 -32.95
C HIS A 223 20.83 4.57 -32.68
N GLY A 224 21.73 4.89 -33.60
CA GLY A 224 23.16 4.91 -33.35
C GLY A 224 23.40 5.89 -32.22
N ARG A 225 23.24 5.44 -30.97
CA ARG A 225 23.94 6.03 -29.85
C ARG A 225 25.32 5.40 -29.87
N ASN A 226 26.27 6.20 -30.34
CA ASN A 226 27.69 5.99 -30.14
C ASN A 226 27.92 5.70 -28.65
N PHE A 227 28.18 4.45 -28.29
CA PHE A 227 28.84 4.10 -27.04
C PHE A 227 30.35 4.24 -27.27
N ALA A 228 30.79 5.49 -27.37
CA ALA A 228 32.19 5.85 -27.25
C ALA A 228 32.27 6.90 -26.15
N GLY A 229 32.65 6.48 -24.94
CA GLY A 229 32.89 7.37 -23.80
C GLY A 229 32.06 7.05 -22.55
N ALA A 230 32.45 6.00 -21.82
CA ALA A 230 32.34 5.91 -20.37
C ALA A 230 33.08 4.64 -19.91
N LEU A 231 34.41 4.74 -19.85
CA LEU A 231 35.25 3.78 -19.15
C LEU A 231 34.94 3.83 -17.65
N ALA A 232 34.58 2.67 -17.11
CA ALA A 232 34.88 2.16 -15.77
C ALA A 232 34.73 3.10 -14.56
N GLU A 233 33.66 2.87 -13.79
CA GLU A 233 33.75 2.87 -12.33
C GLU A 233 33.24 1.51 -11.80
N PRO A 234 34.00 0.81 -10.93
CA PRO A 234 33.60 -0.47 -10.38
C PRO A 234 32.57 -0.31 -9.26
N ILE A 235 31.49 -1.09 -9.33
CA ILE A 235 30.50 -1.26 -8.27
C ILE A 235 31.13 -2.09 -7.14
N PRO A 236 31.09 -1.66 -5.86
CA PRO A 236 31.59 -2.45 -4.75
C PRO A 236 30.65 -3.64 -4.46
N LEU A 237 31.24 -4.84 -4.40
CA LEU A 237 30.57 -6.07 -3.99
C LEU A 237 30.21 -6.01 -2.49
N PRO A 238 29.03 -6.53 -2.07
CA PRO A 238 28.69 -6.65 -0.67
C PRO A 238 29.59 -7.70 0.01
N ALA A 239 30.18 -7.31 1.14
CA ALA A 239 31.01 -8.17 1.97
C ALA A 239 30.23 -9.42 2.41
N GLN A 240 30.79 -10.59 2.09
CA GLN A 240 30.33 -11.86 2.63
C GLN A 240 30.66 -11.89 4.13
N THR A 241 29.63 -12.02 4.96
CA THR A 241 29.77 -12.30 6.38
C THR A 241 30.07 -13.80 6.52
N GLN A 242 31.32 -14.14 6.85
CA GLN A 242 31.68 -15.49 7.28
C GLN A 242 31.03 -15.79 8.64
N PRO A 243 30.48 -17.00 8.85
CA PRO A 243 30.11 -17.47 10.17
C PRO A 243 31.36 -18.04 10.88
N ASP A 244 31.73 -17.43 12.00
CA ASP A 244 32.74 -17.97 12.91
C ASP A 244 32.27 -19.32 13.49
N CYS A 245 32.85 -20.40 12.98
CA CYS A 245 32.89 -21.68 13.67
C CYS A 245 34.10 -21.66 14.60
N GLN A 246 33.89 -21.32 15.89
CA GLN A 246 34.87 -21.65 16.92
C GLN A 246 34.51 -23.01 17.53
N HIS A 247 35.43 -23.94 17.27
CA HIS A 247 35.53 -25.25 17.87
C HIS A 247 35.55 -25.18 19.39
N THR A 248 34.66 -25.97 19.98
CA THR A 248 34.75 -26.50 21.34
C THR A 248 35.67 -27.74 21.36
N ALA A 249 36.32 -27.96 22.52
CA ALA A 249 37.14 -29.09 22.98
C ALA A 249 38.68 -28.89 22.83
N ALA A 250 39.55 -29.20 23.79
CA ALA A 250 39.48 -29.57 25.21
C ALA A 250 40.93 -29.67 25.73
N ALA A 251 41.21 -29.24 26.97
CA ALA A 251 42.22 -29.76 27.91
C ALA A 251 42.18 -28.95 29.21
#